data_AF-A0AAD3MBT3-F1
#
_entry.id   AF-A0AAD3MBT3-F1
#
_cell.length_a   1.000
_cell.length_b   1.000
_cell.length_c   1.000
_cell.angle_alpha   90.00
_cell.angle_beta   90.00
_cell.angle_gamma   90.00
#
_symmetry.space_group_name_H-M   'P 1'
#
loop_
_entity.id
_entity.type
_entity.pdbx_description
1 polymer ?
#
loop_
_entity_poly.entity_id
_entity_poly.type
_entity_poly.pdbx_seq_one_letter_code
_entity_poly.pdbx_strand_id
1 'polypeptide(L)'
;MSSCTITKAEEISEKIQNLEEGIQKLMNTLKEEGEKREQETGNHLSSEDYVMERILRAMAKRSGLKLHDDVSLWTIMSSLSKYKISGKDIALGVLKCSALLSCALLSQFVLKAVTKKTGKFLISKGVSIGGKAVVKAAGRIVGGSVGLLFSVPELVTNCVNLDNCETEASQVLREIAETMQTASEELEKELDEIKQVFQRLAKVKRCIENTKRSSDERKILIEFALENCQDETIRQWLRENSESEAFFSLVDMFHLLKEGIDKEEKKNHSNEVDITFLAHGAITDPMIRASCLLPLPTITDVELHSPWNCVITADAGYGIATGKMKPQDRAFYRRKKGKIPDDNHHTMKTPDHWNSMKETVEKNQEIPNIILSPFKLPEDGYWKEFEILTNKHGPPGRNRIAIPYILPEKRISDSSERVPFYVVTLALSLALFFSRFTAKLHLAACLGDRSAGQKLDKEYLAKQYACSIEEIIMCSPDIKKMLKWFASEYC
;
A
#
# COMPACT_ATOMS: atom_id res chain seq x y z
N MET A 1 -17.82 -19.01 -53.83
CA MET A 1 -18.14 -18.00 -52.81
C MET A 1 -19.01 -16.93 -53.43
N SER A 2 -20.13 -16.57 -52.81
CA SER A 2 -20.99 -15.47 -53.31
C SER A 2 -20.30 -14.12 -53.05
N SER A 3 -20.48 -13.15 -53.95
CA SER A 3 -19.95 -11.78 -53.83
C SER A 3 -20.22 -11.16 -52.44
N CYS A 4 -21.41 -11.41 -51.88
CA CYS A 4 -21.86 -10.88 -50.58
C CYS A 4 -21.04 -11.41 -49.38
N THR A 5 -20.47 -12.62 -49.49
CA THR A 5 -19.65 -13.22 -48.43
C THR A 5 -18.24 -12.61 -48.39
N ILE A 6 -17.70 -12.24 -49.56
CA ILE A 6 -16.38 -11.61 -49.69
C ILE A 6 -16.42 -10.17 -49.16
N THR A 7 -17.43 -9.39 -49.54
CA THR A 7 -17.56 -7.99 -49.09
C THR A 7 -17.71 -7.88 -47.57
N LYS A 8 -18.44 -8.81 -46.93
CA LYS A 8 -18.55 -8.85 -45.46
C LYS A 8 -17.23 -9.20 -44.78
N ALA A 9 -16.44 -10.11 -45.36
CA ALA A 9 -15.14 -10.47 -44.83
C ALA A 9 -14.13 -9.31 -44.96
N GLU A 10 -14.16 -8.59 -46.08
CA GLU A 10 -13.36 -7.37 -46.29
C GLU A 10 -13.70 -6.29 -45.25
N GLU A 11 -14.99 -6.06 -44.99
CA GLU A 11 -15.43 -5.07 -43.97
C GLU A 11 -15.01 -5.45 -42.55
N ILE A 12 -15.07 -6.74 -42.19
CA ILE A 12 -14.60 -7.23 -40.88
C ILE A 12 -13.08 -7.09 -40.78
N SER A 13 -12.34 -7.46 -41.83
CA SER A 13 -10.88 -7.32 -41.87
C SER A 13 -10.44 -5.87 -41.70
N GLU A 14 -11.09 -4.94 -42.42
CA GLU A 14 -10.82 -3.50 -42.30
C GLU A 14 -11.10 -2.99 -40.89
N LYS A 15 -12.18 -3.46 -40.24
CA LYS A 15 -12.47 -3.10 -38.84
C LYS A 15 -11.41 -3.60 -37.86
N ILE A 16 -10.95 -4.84 -38.05
CA ILE A 16 -9.91 -5.42 -37.19
C ILE A 16 -8.59 -4.66 -37.38
N GLN A 17 -8.20 -4.38 -38.61
CA GLN A 17 -6.98 -3.63 -38.91
C GLN A 17 -7.03 -2.21 -38.32
N ASN A 18 -8.15 -1.50 -38.49
CA ASN A 18 -8.32 -0.18 -37.88
C ASN A 18 -8.25 -0.22 -36.34
N LEU A 19 -8.78 -1.29 -35.72
CA LEU A 19 -8.70 -1.47 -34.27
C LEU A 19 -7.26 -1.73 -33.82
N GLU A 20 -6.54 -2.60 -34.52
CA GLU A 20 -5.13 -2.90 -34.27
C GLU A 20 -4.26 -1.65 -34.40
N GLU A 21 -4.38 -0.90 -35.50
CA GLU A 21 -3.67 0.37 -35.71
C GLU A 21 -3.98 1.37 -34.60
N GLY A 22 -5.24 1.44 -34.16
CA GLY A 22 -5.67 2.28 -33.05
C GLY A 22 -5.01 1.88 -31.72
N ILE A 23 -5.00 0.58 -31.39
CA ILE A 23 -4.36 0.05 -30.18
C ILE A 23 -2.85 0.29 -30.24
N GLN A 24 -2.19 -0.03 -31.35
CA GLN A 24 -0.75 0.14 -31.51
C GLN A 24 -0.33 1.61 -31.39
N LYS A 25 -1.07 2.52 -32.05
CA LYS A 25 -0.83 3.96 -31.95
C LYS A 25 -0.91 4.46 -30.51
N LEU A 26 -1.91 3.99 -29.77
CA LEU A 26 -2.09 4.39 -28.39
C LEU A 26 -1.04 3.79 -27.44
N MET A 27 -0.68 2.52 -27.65
CA MET A 27 0.41 1.87 -26.92
C MET A 27 1.73 2.62 -27.16
N ASN A 28 2.04 2.98 -28.41
CA ASN A 28 3.21 3.79 -28.74
C ASN A 28 3.15 5.17 -28.09
N THR A 29 1.99 5.84 -28.10
CA THR A 29 1.82 7.14 -27.44
C THR A 29 2.09 7.05 -25.93
N LEU A 30 1.58 6.01 -25.27
CA LEU A 30 1.84 5.78 -23.84
C LEU A 30 3.31 5.42 -23.59
N LYS A 31 3.94 4.67 -24.50
CA LYS A 31 5.35 4.32 -24.43
C LYS A 31 6.23 5.56 -24.52
N GLU A 32 5.99 6.43 -25.51
CA GLU A 32 6.67 7.70 -25.71
C GLU A 32 6.49 8.64 -24.51
N GLU A 33 5.28 8.69 -23.92
CA GLU A 33 5.05 9.45 -22.69
C GLU A 33 5.86 8.88 -21.50
N GLY A 34 5.93 7.55 -21.40
CA GLY A 34 6.75 6.85 -20.41
C GLY A 34 8.25 7.18 -20.55
N GLU A 35 8.79 7.04 -21.77
CA GLU A 35 10.19 7.36 -22.09
C GLU A 35 10.53 8.83 -21.78
N LYS A 36 9.63 9.76 -22.10
CA LYS A 36 9.81 11.18 -21.79
C LYS A 36 9.88 11.42 -20.27
N ARG A 37 9.00 10.78 -19.49
CA ARG A 37 8.99 10.92 -18.03
C ARG A 37 10.22 10.29 -17.37
N GLU A 38 10.68 9.14 -17.89
CA GLU A 38 11.91 8.49 -17.44
C GLU A 38 13.11 9.43 -17.55
N GLN A 39 13.21 10.16 -18.66
CA GLN A 39 14.27 11.15 -18.90
C GLN A 39 14.16 12.40 -18.00
N GLU A 40 12.94 12.85 -17.68
CA GLU A 40 12.70 14.09 -16.93
C GLU A 40 12.81 13.94 -15.40
N THR A 41 12.48 12.77 -14.85
CA THR A 41 12.31 12.61 -13.38
C THR A 41 13.34 11.69 -12.69
N GLY A 42 14.21 11.01 -13.44
CA GLY A 42 15.32 10.23 -12.88
C GLY A 42 14.92 9.01 -12.03
N ASN A 43 13.65 8.60 -12.04
CA ASN A 43 13.06 7.44 -11.34
C ASN A 43 11.83 6.95 -12.15
N HIS A 44 11.41 5.67 -12.22
CA HIS A 44 12.03 4.36 -11.94
C HIS A 44 11.16 3.24 -12.57
N LEU A 45 10.45 3.52 -13.65
CA LEU A 45 9.60 2.55 -14.36
C LEU A 45 10.06 2.49 -15.81
N SER A 46 10.26 1.29 -16.34
CA SER A 46 10.46 1.14 -17.77
C SER A 46 9.24 1.68 -18.52
N SER A 47 9.39 2.05 -19.80
CA SER A 47 8.23 2.53 -20.57
C SER A 47 7.08 1.50 -20.58
N GLU A 48 7.39 0.21 -20.51
CA GLU A 48 6.41 -0.89 -20.43
C GLU A 48 5.66 -0.89 -19.10
N ASP A 49 6.37 -0.73 -17.98
CA ASP A 49 5.76 -0.64 -16.66
C ASP A 49 4.88 0.61 -16.54
N TYR A 50 5.27 1.72 -17.18
CA TYR A 50 4.45 2.92 -17.26
C TYR A 50 3.12 2.65 -17.97
N VAL A 51 3.14 2.00 -19.14
CA VAL A 51 1.90 1.65 -19.85
C VAL A 51 1.00 0.78 -18.98
N MET A 52 1.55 -0.23 -18.32
CA MET A 52 0.79 -1.10 -17.43
C MET A 52 0.16 -0.32 -16.27
N GLU A 53 0.93 0.53 -15.59
CA GLU A 53 0.43 1.37 -14.50
C GLU A 53 -0.72 2.27 -14.95
N ARG A 54 -0.68 2.82 -16.17
CA ARG A 54 -1.78 3.62 -16.75
C ARG A 54 -3.04 2.79 -17.02
N ILE A 55 -2.89 1.56 -17.53
CA ILE A 55 -4.01 0.63 -17.73
C ILE A 55 -4.65 0.28 -16.39
N LEU A 56 -3.84 -0.15 -15.41
CA LEU A 56 -4.30 -0.47 -14.06
C LEU A 56 -5.02 0.71 -13.41
N ARG A 57 -4.51 1.93 -13.57
CA ARG A 57 -5.12 3.15 -13.04
C ARG A 57 -6.47 3.47 -13.65
N ALA A 58 -6.61 3.29 -14.96
CA ALA A 58 -7.91 3.46 -15.62
C ALA A 58 -8.92 2.41 -15.13
N MET A 59 -8.50 1.16 -14.98
CA MET A 59 -9.34 0.09 -14.45
C MET A 59 -9.74 0.32 -12.99
N ALA A 60 -8.79 0.70 -12.14
CA ALA A 60 -9.05 1.07 -10.75
C ALA A 60 -10.09 2.19 -10.66
N LYS A 61 -9.92 3.27 -11.43
CA LYS A 61 -10.87 4.39 -11.49
C LYS A 61 -12.26 3.95 -11.94
N ARG A 62 -12.35 3.07 -12.94
CA ARG A 62 -13.63 2.51 -13.43
C ARG A 62 -14.31 1.61 -12.39
N SER A 63 -13.53 0.92 -11.55
CA SER A 63 -14.02 0.12 -10.43
C SER A 63 -14.31 0.93 -9.16
N GLY A 64 -14.18 2.26 -9.21
CA GLY A 64 -14.45 3.15 -8.07
C GLY A 64 -13.29 3.29 -7.08
N LEU A 65 -12.12 2.74 -7.38
CA LEU A 65 -10.90 2.93 -6.60
C LEU A 65 -10.17 4.18 -7.11
N LYS A 66 -10.20 5.25 -6.31
CA LYS A 66 -9.47 6.50 -6.56
C LYS A 66 -8.28 6.59 -5.60
N LEU A 67 -7.08 6.69 -6.14
CA LEU A 67 -5.82 6.81 -5.42
C LEU A 67 -5.04 8.03 -5.91
N HIS A 68 -4.07 8.47 -5.11
CA HIS A 68 -3.11 9.49 -5.52
C HIS A 68 -2.27 9.01 -6.72
N ASP A 69 -1.80 9.93 -7.56
CA ASP A 69 -1.05 9.59 -8.78
C ASP A 69 0.30 8.91 -8.48
N ASP A 70 0.91 9.25 -7.34
CA ASP A 70 2.17 8.65 -6.87
C ASP A 70 2.00 7.26 -6.22
N VAL A 71 0.78 6.77 -6.01
CA VAL A 71 0.53 5.42 -5.49
C VAL A 71 0.69 4.42 -6.63
N SER A 72 1.73 3.59 -6.58
CA SER A 72 1.93 2.50 -7.53
C SER A 72 0.88 1.39 -7.36
N LEU A 73 -0.05 1.28 -8.31
CA LEU A 73 -1.04 0.21 -8.34
C LEU A 73 -0.39 -1.14 -8.57
N TRP A 74 0.67 -1.16 -9.38
CA TRP A 74 1.53 -2.31 -9.55
C TRP A 74 2.05 -2.84 -8.20
N THR A 75 2.63 -1.97 -7.38
CA THR A 75 3.17 -2.35 -6.07
C THR A 75 2.06 -2.87 -5.16
N ILE A 76 0.89 -2.20 -5.12
CA ILE A 76 -0.28 -2.69 -4.37
C ILE A 76 -0.63 -4.11 -4.81
N MET A 77 -0.82 -4.34 -6.11
CA MET A 77 -1.21 -5.65 -6.63
C MET A 77 -0.18 -6.73 -6.30
N SER A 78 1.11 -6.44 -6.48
CA SER A 78 2.20 -7.38 -6.16
C SER A 78 2.32 -7.70 -4.67
N SER A 79 1.91 -6.78 -3.79
CA SER A 79 1.96 -6.95 -2.33
C SER A 79 0.80 -7.80 -1.77
N LEU A 80 -0.28 -7.97 -2.55
CA LEU A 80 -1.42 -8.78 -2.13
C LEU A 80 -1.07 -10.27 -2.23
N SER A 81 -1.00 -10.94 -1.08
CA SER A 81 -0.58 -12.34 -0.94
C SER A 81 -1.35 -13.32 -1.85
N LYS A 82 -2.62 -13.01 -2.14
CA LYS A 82 -3.55 -13.85 -2.90
C LYS A 82 -3.49 -13.60 -4.41
N TYR A 83 -2.94 -12.48 -4.84
CA TYR A 83 -2.96 -12.04 -6.24
C TYR A 83 -1.53 -11.85 -6.73
N LYS A 84 -0.81 -12.94 -6.96
CA LYS A 84 0.42 -12.91 -7.76
C LYS A 84 0.06 -12.75 -9.22
N ILE A 85 -0.41 -11.55 -9.57
CA ILE A 85 -0.60 -11.17 -10.96
C ILE A 85 0.80 -10.85 -11.48
N SER A 86 1.38 -11.77 -12.24
CA SER A 86 2.58 -11.48 -13.02
C SER A 86 2.15 -10.51 -14.13
N GLY A 87 2.48 -9.24 -14.01
CA GLY A 87 2.25 -8.26 -15.10
C GLY A 87 3.05 -8.52 -16.36
N LYS A 88 4.03 -9.43 -16.32
CA LYS A 88 4.54 -10.02 -17.56
C LYS A 88 3.42 -10.74 -18.30
N ASP A 89 2.46 -11.35 -17.62
CA ASP A 89 1.40 -12.14 -18.24
C ASP A 89 0.34 -11.23 -18.89
N ILE A 90 -0.04 -10.11 -18.24
CA ILE A 90 -0.97 -9.13 -18.82
C ILE A 90 -0.33 -8.37 -19.97
N ALA A 91 0.90 -7.87 -19.80
CA ALA A 91 1.61 -7.15 -20.87
C ALA A 91 1.82 -8.09 -22.06
N LEU A 92 2.23 -9.33 -21.81
CA LEU A 92 2.37 -10.37 -22.81
C LEU A 92 1.02 -10.78 -23.42
N GLY A 93 -0.07 -10.80 -22.66
CA GLY A 93 -1.42 -11.09 -23.15
C GLY A 93 -1.93 -10.02 -24.10
N VAL A 94 -1.74 -8.74 -23.74
CA VAL A 94 -2.01 -7.60 -24.61
C VAL A 94 -1.12 -7.63 -25.85
N LEU A 95 0.19 -7.89 -25.68
CA LEU A 95 1.14 -7.97 -26.80
C LEU A 95 0.87 -9.17 -27.71
N LYS A 96 0.44 -10.31 -27.14
CA LYS A 96 0.02 -11.52 -27.87
C LYS A 96 -1.24 -11.24 -28.65
N CYS A 97 -2.26 -10.61 -28.06
CA CYS A 97 -3.46 -10.22 -28.78
C CYS A 97 -3.14 -9.25 -29.92
N SER A 98 -2.29 -8.23 -29.70
CA SER A 98 -1.87 -7.32 -30.78
C SER A 98 -1.02 -8.03 -31.85
N ALA A 99 -0.11 -8.92 -31.46
CA ALA A 99 0.71 -9.68 -32.40
C ALA A 99 -0.12 -10.71 -33.19
N LEU A 100 -1.13 -11.32 -32.57
CA LEU A 100 -2.05 -12.24 -33.25
C LEU A 100 -2.97 -11.51 -34.22
N LEU A 101 -3.44 -10.31 -33.86
CA LEU A 101 -4.14 -9.41 -34.79
C LEU A 101 -3.25 -9.10 -36.02
N SER A 102 -1.96 -8.84 -35.80
CA SER A 102 -0.99 -8.53 -36.86
C SER A 102 -0.65 -9.72 -37.77
N CYS A 103 -0.63 -10.95 -37.25
CA CYS A 103 -0.24 -12.15 -37.99
C CYS A 103 -1.39 -12.80 -38.78
N ALA A 104 -2.63 -12.62 -38.32
CA ALA A 104 -3.81 -13.37 -38.78
C ALA A 104 -4.39 -12.92 -40.12
N LEU A 105 -4.43 -11.60 -40.40
CA LEU A 105 -5.33 -11.08 -41.43
C LEU A 105 -4.65 -10.64 -42.72
N LEU A 106 -3.41 -10.16 -42.66
CA LEU A 106 -2.75 -9.54 -43.82
C LEU A 106 -1.92 -10.51 -44.65
N SER A 107 -1.27 -11.50 -44.03
CA SER A 107 -0.28 -12.32 -44.75
C SER A 107 -0.92 -13.40 -45.63
N GLN A 108 -2.04 -14.01 -45.22
CA GLN A 108 -2.58 -15.17 -45.93
C GLN A 108 -3.74 -14.87 -46.89
N PHE A 109 -4.58 -13.89 -46.58
CA PHE A 109 -5.67 -13.48 -47.49
C PHE A 109 -5.12 -12.78 -48.73
N VAL A 110 -4.15 -11.87 -48.55
CA VAL A 110 -3.50 -11.17 -49.67
C VAL A 110 -2.72 -12.18 -50.52
N LEU A 111 -1.95 -13.10 -49.94
CA LEU A 111 -1.20 -14.07 -50.75
C LEU A 111 -2.09 -15.06 -51.51
N LYS A 112 -3.13 -15.65 -50.89
CA LYS A 112 -3.97 -16.66 -51.56
C LYS A 112 -4.99 -16.04 -52.54
N ALA A 113 -5.47 -14.82 -52.30
CA ALA A 113 -6.32 -14.11 -53.25
C ALA A 113 -5.53 -13.56 -54.45
N VAL A 114 -4.30 -13.09 -54.24
CA VAL A 114 -3.43 -12.57 -55.32
C VAL A 114 -2.85 -13.72 -56.16
N THR A 115 -2.47 -14.85 -55.56
CA THR A 115 -1.91 -15.99 -56.34
C THR A 115 -2.94 -16.76 -57.16
N LYS A 116 -4.25 -16.70 -56.83
CA LYS A 116 -5.32 -17.24 -57.69
C LYS A 116 -5.86 -16.26 -58.73
N LYS A 117 -5.49 -14.97 -58.66
CA LYS A 117 -5.87 -13.93 -59.62
C LYS A 117 -4.66 -13.19 -60.18
N THR A 118 -3.70 -13.92 -60.71
CA THR A 118 -2.85 -13.40 -61.79
C THR A 118 -3.69 -13.34 -63.07
N GLY A 119 -4.52 -12.29 -63.09
CA GLY A 119 -5.47 -11.93 -64.13
C GLY A 119 -6.08 -10.60 -63.72
N LYS A 120 -5.26 -9.54 -63.79
CA LYS A 120 -5.54 -8.10 -63.65
C LYS A 120 -6.91 -7.76 -63.02
N PHE A 121 -6.89 -7.24 -61.78
CA PHE A 121 -7.97 -6.36 -61.33
C PHE A 121 -7.41 -5.20 -60.51
N LEU A 122 -7.20 -4.08 -61.20
CA LEU A 122 -7.26 -2.73 -60.63
C LEU A 122 -8.75 -2.42 -60.39
N ILE A 123 -9.19 -2.19 -59.15
CA ILE A 123 -10.35 -1.30 -58.89
C ILE A 123 -10.09 -0.44 -57.65
N SER A 124 -10.49 0.80 -57.83
CA SER A 124 -10.46 2.02 -57.05
C SER A 124 -11.20 2.01 -55.71
N LYS A 125 -10.80 2.96 -54.85
CA LYS A 125 -11.55 3.57 -53.74
C LYS A 125 -13.07 3.58 -53.93
N GLY A 126 -13.81 3.28 -52.85
CA GLY A 126 -15.24 3.54 -52.75
C GLY A 126 -15.85 3.10 -51.42
N VAL A 127 -15.86 4.00 -50.44
CA VAL A 127 -16.61 3.91 -49.16
C VAL A 127 -18.09 3.63 -49.43
N SER A 128 -18.74 2.72 -48.70
CA SER A 128 -19.96 3.01 -47.90
C SER A 128 -20.56 1.81 -47.14
N ILE A 129 -21.05 2.12 -45.93
CA ILE A 129 -22.15 1.52 -45.13
C ILE A 129 -21.87 0.27 -44.26
N GLY A 130 -21.87 0.50 -42.94
CA GLY A 130 -22.02 -0.55 -41.90
C GLY A 130 -22.00 -0.05 -40.43
N GLY A 131 -22.46 1.18 -40.19
CA GLY A 131 -22.23 1.96 -38.96
C GLY A 131 -23.07 1.64 -37.72
N LYS A 132 -23.36 0.38 -37.37
CA LYS A 132 -24.05 0.05 -36.10
C LYS A 132 -23.17 -0.52 -34.99
N ALA A 133 -22.06 -1.18 -35.32
CA ALA A 133 -21.08 -1.62 -34.32
C ALA A 133 -20.13 -0.49 -33.91
N VAL A 134 -19.79 0.39 -34.86
CA VAL A 134 -18.94 1.58 -34.65
C VAL A 134 -19.52 2.52 -33.59
N VAL A 135 -20.85 2.62 -33.48
CA VAL A 135 -21.49 3.50 -32.46
C VAL A 135 -21.36 2.95 -31.04
N LYS A 136 -21.29 1.62 -30.86
CA LYS A 136 -21.07 1.01 -29.53
C LYS A 136 -19.59 1.02 -29.11
N ALA A 137 -18.68 0.78 -30.06
CA ALA A 137 -17.24 0.94 -29.81
C ALA A 137 -16.84 2.41 -29.62
N ALA A 138 -17.40 3.32 -30.43
CA ALA A 138 -17.17 4.76 -30.31
C ALA A 138 -17.80 5.36 -29.03
N GLY A 139 -18.95 4.84 -28.59
CA GLY A 139 -19.55 5.21 -27.30
C GLY A 139 -18.72 4.83 -26.08
N ARG A 140 -17.74 3.91 -26.22
CA ARG A 140 -16.79 3.50 -25.16
C ARG A 140 -15.45 4.26 -25.21
N ILE A 141 -15.27 5.20 -26.15
CA ILE A 141 -14.04 6.02 -26.32
C ILE A 141 -13.84 7.05 -25.19
N VAL A 142 -14.75 7.15 -24.22
CA VAL A 142 -14.60 8.09 -23.07
C VAL A 142 -13.38 7.75 -22.18
N GLY A 143 -12.67 6.62 -22.40
CA GLY A 143 -11.54 6.17 -21.58
C GLY A 143 -10.16 6.04 -22.25
N GLY A 144 -9.97 6.38 -23.53
CA GLY A 144 -8.68 6.18 -24.23
C GLY A 144 -8.36 4.71 -24.57
N SER A 145 -7.07 4.35 -24.67
CA SER A 145 -6.51 3.03 -25.08
C SER A 145 -7.12 1.82 -24.40
N VAL A 146 -7.49 1.98 -23.14
CA VAL A 146 -8.12 0.97 -22.31
C VAL A 146 -9.50 0.60 -22.84
N GLY A 147 -10.26 1.55 -23.40
CA GLY A 147 -11.57 1.28 -23.99
C GLY A 147 -11.51 0.37 -25.22
N LEU A 148 -10.41 0.42 -25.98
CA LEU A 148 -10.21 -0.41 -27.18
C LEU A 148 -9.78 -1.84 -26.84
N LEU A 149 -8.98 -2.04 -25.78
CA LEU A 149 -8.64 -3.37 -25.25
C LEU A 149 -9.89 -4.19 -24.91
N PHE A 150 -10.89 -3.57 -24.26
CA PHE A 150 -12.18 -4.22 -23.95
C PHE A 150 -13.09 -4.42 -25.17
N SER A 151 -12.69 -3.97 -26.35
CA SER A 151 -13.47 -4.11 -27.60
C SER A 151 -12.99 -5.28 -28.46
N VAL A 152 -11.80 -5.84 -28.16
CA VAL A 152 -11.21 -6.98 -28.90
C VAL A 152 -12.06 -8.26 -28.75
N PRO A 153 -12.51 -8.67 -27.55
CA PRO A 153 -13.35 -9.88 -27.41
C PRO A 153 -14.67 -9.78 -28.17
N GLU A 154 -15.33 -8.64 -28.10
CA GLU A 154 -16.61 -8.39 -28.78
C GLU A 154 -16.46 -8.43 -30.31
N LEU A 155 -15.27 -8.18 -30.85
CA LEU A 155 -14.99 -8.25 -32.29
C LEU A 155 -14.66 -9.68 -32.76
N VAL A 156 -13.93 -10.44 -31.94
CA VAL A 156 -13.54 -11.83 -32.26
C VAL A 156 -14.75 -12.76 -32.28
N THR A 157 -15.70 -12.61 -31.35
CA THR A 157 -16.95 -13.40 -31.34
C THR A 157 -17.77 -13.25 -32.63
N ASN A 158 -17.67 -12.11 -33.32
CA ASN A 158 -18.36 -11.88 -34.60
C ASN A 158 -17.71 -12.60 -35.79
N CYS A 159 -16.46 -13.05 -35.65
CA CYS A 159 -15.69 -13.69 -36.73
C CYS A 159 -15.94 -15.21 -36.85
N VAL A 160 -16.46 -15.85 -35.80
CA VAL A 160 -16.62 -17.32 -35.69
C VAL A 160 -17.78 -17.87 -36.54
N ASN A 161 -18.69 -17.02 -37.03
CA ASN A 161 -19.90 -17.44 -37.76
C ASN A 161 -19.70 -17.64 -39.29
N LEU A 162 -18.52 -18.08 -39.75
CA LEU A 162 -18.23 -18.33 -41.17
C LEU A 162 -18.42 -19.81 -41.53
N ASP A 163 -19.67 -20.24 -41.57
CA ASP A 163 -20.03 -21.59 -42.04
C ASP A 163 -20.20 -21.62 -43.57
N ASN A 164 -19.81 -22.76 -44.17
CA ASN A 164 -20.15 -23.23 -45.55
C ASN A 164 -19.07 -23.30 -46.66
N CYS A 165 -17.75 -23.32 -46.39
CA CYS A 165 -16.75 -23.70 -47.42
C CYS A 165 -15.57 -24.49 -46.83
N GLU A 166 -15.31 -25.70 -47.33
CA GLU A 166 -14.11 -26.52 -47.04
C GLU A 166 -13.04 -26.27 -48.10
N THR A 167 -12.08 -25.40 -47.80
CA THR A 167 -10.87 -25.19 -48.59
C THR A 167 -9.70 -25.08 -47.61
N GLU A 168 -8.49 -25.39 -48.05
CA GLU A 168 -7.29 -25.22 -47.20
C GLU A 168 -7.13 -23.77 -46.69
N ALA A 169 -7.60 -22.78 -47.45
CA ALA A 169 -7.64 -21.38 -47.00
C ALA A 169 -8.67 -21.16 -45.87
N SER A 170 -9.86 -21.78 -45.95
CA SER A 170 -10.87 -21.66 -44.91
C SER A 170 -10.51 -22.43 -43.64
N GLN A 171 -9.73 -23.51 -43.75
CA GLN A 171 -9.23 -24.25 -42.59
C GLN A 171 -8.22 -23.42 -41.78
N VAL A 172 -7.22 -22.81 -42.44
CA VAL A 172 -6.24 -21.96 -41.73
C VAL A 172 -6.89 -20.73 -41.12
N LEU A 173 -7.92 -20.16 -41.78
CA LEU A 173 -8.70 -19.05 -41.20
C LEU A 173 -9.48 -19.45 -39.95
N ARG A 174 -10.01 -20.68 -39.89
CA ARG A 174 -10.65 -21.21 -38.68
C ARG A 174 -9.64 -21.39 -37.56
N GLU A 175 -8.48 -21.99 -37.83
CA GLU A 175 -7.41 -22.16 -36.82
C GLU A 175 -6.93 -20.81 -36.25
N ILE A 176 -6.79 -19.81 -37.11
CA ILE A 176 -6.44 -18.44 -36.71
C ILE A 176 -7.56 -17.82 -35.87
N ALA A 177 -8.82 -17.94 -36.31
CA ALA A 177 -9.97 -17.39 -35.58
C ALA A 177 -10.14 -18.06 -34.21
N GLU A 178 -9.96 -19.38 -34.13
CA GLU A 178 -9.95 -20.15 -32.88
C GLU A 178 -8.82 -19.67 -31.96
N THR A 179 -7.61 -19.50 -32.48
CA THR A 179 -6.46 -18.98 -31.71
C THR A 179 -6.74 -17.56 -31.17
N MET A 180 -7.30 -16.68 -32.01
CA MET A 180 -7.68 -15.32 -31.59
C MET A 180 -8.79 -15.34 -30.54
N GLN A 181 -9.75 -16.25 -30.68
CA GLN A 181 -10.83 -16.42 -29.72
C GLN A 181 -10.27 -16.86 -28.37
N THR A 182 -9.45 -17.90 -28.34
CA THR A 182 -8.80 -18.38 -27.12
C THR A 182 -7.98 -17.28 -26.46
N ALA A 183 -7.13 -16.58 -27.21
CA ALA A 183 -6.32 -15.48 -26.66
C ALA A 183 -7.19 -14.33 -26.11
N SER A 184 -8.31 -14.04 -26.77
CA SER A 184 -9.23 -13.00 -26.32
C SER A 184 -10.02 -13.39 -25.07
N GLU A 185 -10.44 -14.65 -24.96
CA GLU A 185 -11.12 -15.19 -23.77
C GLU A 185 -10.16 -15.21 -22.57
N GLU A 186 -8.88 -15.57 -22.79
CA GLU A 186 -7.84 -15.49 -21.76
C GLU A 186 -7.63 -14.04 -21.27
N LEU A 187 -7.49 -13.07 -22.19
CA LEU A 187 -7.34 -11.66 -21.84
C LEU A 187 -8.57 -11.12 -21.09
N GLU A 188 -9.79 -11.46 -21.52
CA GLU A 188 -11.02 -11.06 -20.83
C GLU A 188 -11.06 -11.58 -19.40
N LYS A 189 -10.69 -12.84 -19.20
CA LYS A 189 -10.59 -13.46 -17.88
C LYS A 189 -9.59 -12.73 -16.98
N GLU A 190 -8.38 -12.46 -17.47
CA GLU A 190 -7.37 -11.72 -16.71
C GLU A 190 -7.85 -10.31 -16.32
N LEU A 191 -8.47 -9.59 -17.25
CA LEU A 191 -9.00 -8.24 -17.00
C LEU A 191 -10.14 -8.27 -15.97
N ASP A 192 -11.00 -9.28 -16.01
CA ASP A 192 -12.08 -9.44 -15.03
C ASP A 192 -11.55 -9.81 -13.64
N GLU A 193 -10.49 -10.61 -13.53
CA GLU A 193 -9.80 -10.88 -12.26
C GLU A 193 -9.24 -9.59 -11.65
N ILE A 194 -8.52 -8.77 -12.43
CA ILE A 194 -7.98 -7.47 -11.99
C ILE A 194 -9.12 -6.54 -11.54
N LYS A 195 -10.20 -6.48 -12.32
CA LYS A 195 -11.37 -5.66 -12.01
C LYS A 195 -12.00 -6.08 -10.68
N GLN A 196 -12.14 -7.37 -10.41
CA GLN A 196 -12.63 -7.89 -9.13
C GLN A 196 -11.71 -7.48 -7.96
N VAL A 197 -10.39 -7.52 -8.16
CA VAL A 197 -9.42 -7.02 -7.18
C VAL A 197 -9.66 -5.54 -6.88
N PHE A 198 -9.78 -4.69 -7.89
CA PHE A 198 -10.02 -3.26 -7.68
C PHE A 198 -11.38 -2.95 -7.04
N GLN A 199 -12.43 -3.69 -7.40
CA GLN A 199 -13.73 -3.57 -6.72
C GLN A 199 -13.63 -3.93 -5.24
N ARG A 200 -12.88 -4.98 -4.91
CA ARG A 200 -12.62 -5.37 -3.54
C ARG A 200 -11.81 -4.31 -2.79
N LEU A 201 -10.72 -3.81 -3.37
CA LEU A 201 -9.91 -2.74 -2.79
C LEU A 201 -10.72 -1.45 -2.57
N ALA A 202 -11.59 -1.09 -3.51
CA ALA A 202 -12.50 0.04 -3.36
C ALA A 202 -13.45 -0.13 -2.16
N LYS A 203 -13.95 -1.35 -1.92
CA LYS A 203 -14.76 -1.68 -0.73
C LYS A 203 -13.93 -1.55 0.55
N VAL A 204 -12.72 -2.12 0.59
CA VAL A 204 -11.83 -2.04 1.77
C VAL A 204 -11.48 -0.58 2.10
N LYS A 205 -11.09 0.20 1.08
CA LYS A 205 -10.82 1.64 1.23
C LYS A 205 -12.02 2.37 1.82
N ARG A 206 -13.23 2.11 1.31
CA ARG A 206 -14.47 2.68 1.85
C ARG A 206 -14.71 2.26 3.30
N CYS A 207 -14.45 1.00 3.64
CA CYS A 207 -14.56 0.53 5.02
C CYS A 207 -13.62 1.34 5.90
N ILE A 208 -12.33 1.48 5.55
CA ILE A 208 -11.37 2.29 6.32
C ILE A 208 -11.83 3.75 6.46
N GLU A 209 -12.40 4.34 5.42
CA GLU A 209 -12.87 5.73 5.43
C GLU A 209 -14.24 5.94 6.14
N ASN A 210 -15.00 4.88 6.41
CA ASN A 210 -16.29 4.98 7.10
C ASN A 210 -16.13 4.73 8.61
N THR A 211 -16.34 5.75 9.45
CA THR A 211 -16.29 5.58 10.93
C THR A 211 -17.55 4.95 11.52
N LYS A 212 -18.62 4.81 10.73
CA LYS A 212 -19.88 4.16 11.11
C LYS A 212 -20.07 2.86 10.33
N ARG A 213 -19.10 1.95 10.46
CA ARG A 213 -19.10 0.67 9.74
C ARG A 213 -20.26 -0.22 10.16
N SER A 214 -20.92 -0.85 9.19
CA SER A 214 -21.78 -2.00 9.48
C SER A 214 -20.96 -3.23 9.90
N SER A 215 -21.61 -4.26 10.47
CA SER A 215 -20.94 -5.53 10.78
C SER A 215 -20.33 -6.18 9.53
N ASP A 216 -21.00 -6.08 8.37
CA ASP A 216 -20.46 -6.59 7.09
C ASP A 216 -19.20 -5.83 6.66
N GLU A 217 -19.17 -4.51 6.82
CA GLU A 217 -17.99 -3.68 6.50
C GLU A 217 -16.81 -3.98 7.44
N ARG A 218 -17.10 -4.21 8.72
CA ARG A 218 -16.10 -4.66 9.71
C ARG A 218 -15.51 -6.00 9.30
N LYS A 219 -16.35 -6.96 8.92
CA LYS A 219 -15.92 -8.29 8.45
C LYS A 219 -15.04 -8.20 7.20
N ILE A 220 -15.40 -7.38 6.22
CA ILE A 220 -14.59 -7.14 5.01
C ILE A 220 -13.18 -6.65 5.38
N LEU A 221 -13.07 -5.75 6.36
CA LEU A 221 -11.78 -5.22 6.79
C LEU A 221 -10.93 -6.27 7.53
N ILE A 222 -11.55 -7.06 8.40
CA ILE A 222 -10.87 -8.16 9.11
C ILE A 222 -10.39 -9.22 8.12
N GLU A 223 -11.23 -9.64 7.17
CA GLU A 223 -10.85 -10.59 6.12
C GLU A 223 -9.68 -10.07 5.28
N PHE A 224 -9.71 -8.78 4.91
CA PHE A 224 -8.60 -8.16 4.20
C PHE A 224 -7.30 -8.17 5.02
N ALA A 225 -7.37 -7.85 6.32
CA ALA A 225 -6.20 -7.91 7.20
C ALA A 225 -5.66 -9.35 7.34
N LEU A 226 -6.53 -10.33 7.54
CA LEU A 226 -6.18 -11.75 7.68
C LEU A 226 -5.50 -12.35 6.44
N GLU A 227 -5.89 -11.89 5.25
CA GLU A 227 -5.29 -12.34 3.99
C GLU A 227 -3.92 -11.70 3.74
N ASN A 228 -3.71 -10.45 4.15
CA ASN A 228 -2.49 -9.71 3.84
C ASN A 228 -1.42 -9.78 4.94
N CYS A 229 -1.79 -10.06 6.18
CA CYS A 229 -0.84 -10.28 7.28
C CYS A 229 -0.24 -11.69 7.18
N GLN A 230 1.09 -11.79 7.21
CA GLN A 230 1.80 -13.08 7.21
C GLN A 230 2.05 -13.63 8.61
N ASP A 231 2.01 -12.78 9.63
CA ASP A 231 2.32 -13.18 11.01
C ASP A 231 1.12 -13.88 11.67
N GLU A 232 1.30 -15.13 12.08
CA GLU A 232 0.23 -15.93 12.67
C GLU A 232 -0.25 -15.40 14.02
N THR A 233 0.60 -14.72 14.80
CA THR A 233 0.18 -14.08 16.06
C THR A 233 -0.85 -12.99 15.79
N ILE A 234 -0.63 -12.17 14.76
CA ILE A 234 -1.58 -11.13 14.35
C ILE A 234 -2.87 -11.76 13.81
N ARG A 235 -2.75 -12.80 12.95
CA ARG A 235 -3.91 -13.48 12.37
C ARG A 235 -4.76 -14.14 13.44
N GLN A 236 -4.13 -14.78 14.43
CA GLN A 236 -4.84 -15.38 15.55
C GLN A 236 -5.57 -14.32 16.37
N TRP A 237 -4.90 -13.21 16.69
CA TRP A 237 -5.52 -12.09 17.39
C TRP A 237 -6.75 -11.58 16.64
N LEU A 238 -6.66 -11.37 15.32
CA LEU A 238 -7.77 -10.91 14.49
C LEU A 238 -8.96 -11.88 14.46
N ARG A 239 -8.72 -13.20 14.49
CA ARG A 239 -9.79 -14.21 14.55
C ARG A 239 -10.52 -14.17 15.90
N GLU A 240 -9.77 -14.01 16.98
CA GLU A 240 -10.31 -13.95 18.34
C GLU A 240 -11.00 -12.61 18.64
N ASN A 241 -10.60 -11.55 17.95
CA ASN A 241 -11.01 -10.16 18.21
C ASN A 241 -11.69 -9.52 16.99
N SER A 242 -12.39 -10.31 16.16
CA SER A 242 -12.99 -9.83 14.90
C SER A 242 -14.02 -8.72 15.09
N GLU A 243 -14.67 -8.68 16.25
CA GLU A 243 -15.66 -7.67 16.64
C GLU A 243 -15.08 -6.62 17.61
N SER A 244 -13.76 -6.53 17.76
CA SER A 244 -13.10 -5.63 18.70
C SER A 244 -13.37 -4.16 18.39
N GLU A 245 -14.07 -3.48 19.29
CA GLU A 245 -14.27 -2.03 19.23
C GLU A 245 -12.93 -1.28 19.32
N ALA A 246 -11.97 -1.76 20.11
CA ALA A 246 -10.61 -1.19 20.17
C ALA A 246 -9.94 -1.12 18.78
N PHE A 247 -9.97 -2.22 18.02
CA PHE A 247 -9.36 -2.27 16.69
C PHE A 247 -10.02 -1.25 15.74
N PHE A 248 -11.35 -1.26 15.66
CA PHE A 248 -12.05 -0.31 14.79
C PHE A 248 -11.91 1.14 15.27
N SER A 249 -11.80 1.38 16.58
CA SER A 249 -11.49 2.69 17.14
C SER A 249 -10.09 3.18 16.73
N LEU A 250 -9.10 2.30 16.65
CA LEU A 250 -7.77 2.64 16.14
C LEU A 250 -7.81 2.97 14.65
N VAL A 251 -8.53 2.17 13.84
CA VAL A 251 -8.74 2.47 12.42
C VAL A 251 -9.44 3.82 12.23
N ASP A 252 -10.46 4.11 13.04
CA ASP A 252 -11.16 5.40 13.06
C ASP A 252 -10.20 6.55 13.41
N MET A 253 -9.40 6.38 14.46
CA MET A 253 -8.42 7.38 14.89
C MET A 253 -7.41 7.68 13.78
N PHE A 254 -6.86 6.67 13.12
CA PHE A 254 -5.92 6.88 12.01
C PHE A 254 -6.61 7.49 10.78
N HIS A 255 -7.88 7.15 10.53
CA HIS A 255 -8.66 7.85 9.52
C HIS A 255 -8.92 9.32 9.88
N LEU A 256 -9.19 9.67 11.13
CA LEU A 256 -9.33 11.07 11.55
C LEU A 256 -8.02 11.85 11.40
N LEU A 257 -6.89 11.16 11.56
CA LEU A 257 -5.55 11.71 11.32
C LEU A 257 -5.20 11.79 9.83
N LYS A 258 -6.08 11.31 8.95
CA LYS A 258 -5.98 11.51 7.50
C LYS A 258 -5.89 12.99 7.15
N GLU A 259 -6.53 13.90 7.89
CA GLU A 259 -6.33 15.34 7.61
C GLU A 259 -4.87 15.77 7.78
N GLY A 260 -4.15 15.20 8.76
CA GLY A 260 -2.73 15.43 8.95
C GLY A 260 -1.93 14.87 7.78
N ILE A 261 -2.27 13.64 7.36
CA ILE A 261 -1.68 12.98 6.19
C ILE A 261 -1.95 13.79 4.92
N ASP A 262 -3.19 14.17 4.62
CA ASP A 262 -3.60 14.96 3.45
C ASP A 262 -2.95 16.36 3.44
N LYS A 263 -2.76 16.98 4.61
CA LYS A 263 -2.00 18.24 4.73
C LYS A 263 -0.53 18.03 4.39
N GLU A 264 0.05 16.90 4.79
CA GLU A 264 1.42 16.52 4.46
C GLU A 264 1.53 16.16 2.96
N GLU A 265 0.54 15.46 2.39
CA GLU A 265 0.51 15.12 0.97
C GLU A 265 0.65 16.36 0.08
N LYS A 266 0.02 17.48 0.47
CA LYS A 266 0.08 18.77 -0.24
C LYS A 266 1.46 19.43 -0.21
N LYS A 267 2.37 19.03 0.68
CA LYS A 267 3.68 19.68 0.86
C LYS A 267 4.75 19.18 -0.13
N ASN A 268 4.39 18.47 -1.21
CA ASN A 268 5.28 18.05 -2.32
C ASN A 268 6.71 17.64 -1.88
N HIS A 269 6.80 16.62 -1.02
CA HIS A 269 8.05 16.01 -0.55
C HIS A 269 8.02 14.49 -0.79
N SER A 270 9.10 13.82 -0.39
CA SER A 270 9.24 12.36 -0.40
C SER A 270 7.99 11.62 0.08
N ASN A 271 7.79 10.42 -0.45
CA ASN A 271 6.75 9.49 -0.01
C ASN A 271 7.05 8.86 1.36
N GLU A 272 8.16 9.21 2.00
CA GLU A 272 8.51 8.74 3.34
C GLU A 272 8.10 9.75 4.40
N VAL A 273 7.43 9.27 5.45
CA VAL A 273 7.05 10.07 6.62
C VAL A 273 7.48 9.39 7.92
N ASP A 274 7.91 10.19 8.90
CA ASP A 274 8.13 9.74 10.26
C ASP A 274 6.84 9.96 11.07
N ILE A 275 6.24 8.89 11.57
CA ILE A 275 5.05 8.94 12.41
C ILE A 275 5.47 8.65 13.84
N THR A 276 5.23 9.56 14.78
CA THR A 276 5.47 9.32 16.21
C THR A 276 4.15 9.03 16.91
N PHE A 277 3.99 7.79 17.40
CA PHE A 277 2.85 7.38 18.20
C PHE A 277 3.13 7.64 19.68
N LEU A 278 2.32 8.49 20.30
CA LEU A 278 2.45 8.92 21.69
C LEU A 278 1.38 8.22 22.52
N ALA A 279 1.82 7.41 23.50
CA ALA A 279 0.91 6.65 24.35
C ALA A 279 1.54 6.34 25.71
N HIS A 280 0.70 5.90 26.66
CA HIS A 280 1.21 5.13 27.79
C HIS A 280 1.50 3.70 27.33
N GLY A 281 2.53 3.08 27.90
CA GLY A 281 2.92 1.73 27.53
C GLY A 281 3.51 0.94 28.68
N ALA A 282 3.60 -0.37 28.47
CA ALA A 282 4.33 -1.31 29.30
C ALA A 282 4.74 -2.53 28.48
N ILE A 283 5.74 -3.26 28.95
CA ILE A 283 6.09 -4.58 28.43
C ILE A 283 5.44 -5.68 29.27
N THR A 284 5.10 -6.79 28.62
CA THR A 284 4.49 -7.97 29.22
C THR A 284 4.94 -9.25 28.50
N ASP A 285 4.73 -10.38 29.16
CA ASP A 285 4.74 -11.71 28.56
C ASP A 285 3.43 -12.02 27.80
N PRO A 286 3.44 -12.99 26.85
CA PRO A 286 4.62 -13.68 26.32
C PRO A 286 5.46 -12.80 25.38
N MET A 287 6.67 -13.25 25.08
CA MET A 287 7.48 -12.67 24.01
C MET A 287 6.80 -12.89 22.65
N ILE A 288 7.01 -11.95 21.72
CA ILE A 288 6.50 -12.00 20.36
C ILE A 288 7.63 -11.78 19.36
N ARG A 289 7.48 -12.30 18.14
CA ARG A 289 8.43 -11.97 17.07
C ARG A 289 8.33 -10.49 16.71
N ALA A 290 9.47 -9.84 16.46
CA ALA A 290 9.50 -8.45 16.02
C ALA A 290 8.73 -8.23 14.70
N SER A 291 8.53 -9.28 13.89
CA SER A 291 7.71 -9.25 12.68
C SER A 291 6.26 -8.85 12.94
N CYS A 292 5.76 -9.07 14.17
CA CYS A 292 4.43 -8.61 14.57
C CYS A 292 4.28 -7.08 14.44
N LEU A 293 5.36 -6.32 14.61
CA LEU A 293 5.33 -4.86 14.53
C LEU A 293 5.44 -4.32 13.10
N LEU A 294 5.71 -5.19 12.12
CA LEU A 294 5.79 -4.86 10.69
C LEU A 294 4.75 -5.66 9.87
N PRO A 295 3.43 -5.48 10.15
CA PRO A 295 2.39 -6.35 9.61
C PRO A 295 2.23 -6.24 8.09
N LEU A 296 2.49 -5.07 7.52
CA LEU A 296 2.35 -4.75 6.10
C LEU A 296 3.49 -3.82 5.64
N PRO A 297 3.85 -3.81 4.35
CA PRO A 297 4.99 -3.05 3.82
C PRO A 297 4.82 -1.52 3.86
N THR A 298 3.65 -1.03 4.28
CA THR A 298 3.38 0.40 4.48
C THR A 298 4.12 0.99 5.68
N ILE A 299 4.57 0.14 6.61
CA ILE A 299 5.50 0.51 7.68
C ILE A 299 6.86 -0.08 7.34
N THR A 300 7.85 0.78 7.06
CA THR A 300 9.18 0.36 6.64
C THR A 300 10.07 -0.04 7.81
N ASP A 301 9.84 0.55 8.97
CA ASP A 301 10.49 0.21 10.23
C ASP A 301 9.66 0.70 11.42
N VAL A 302 9.84 0.06 12.56
CA VAL A 302 9.35 0.53 13.84
C VAL A 302 10.56 0.82 14.72
N GLU A 303 10.66 2.07 15.16
CA GLU A 303 11.74 2.55 16.01
C GLU A 303 11.27 2.73 17.46
N LEU A 304 11.85 1.94 18.34
CA LEU A 304 11.59 2.02 19.78
C LEU A 304 12.59 2.99 20.43
N HIS A 305 12.10 4.03 21.10
CA HIS A 305 12.99 5.03 21.72
C HIS A 305 13.35 4.69 23.17
N SER A 306 12.38 4.21 23.94
CA SER A 306 12.62 3.80 25.32
C SER A 306 13.35 2.45 25.35
N PRO A 307 14.39 2.25 26.18
CA PRO A 307 14.85 0.92 26.60
C PRO A 307 13.72 0.13 27.28
N TRP A 308 13.87 -1.20 27.37
CA TRP A 308 13.03 -2.00 28.26
C TRP A 308 13.19 -1.52 29.70
N ASN A 309 12.10 -1.58 30.48
CA ASN A 309 12.05 -1.14 31.87
C ASN A 309 12.31 0.38 32.09
N CYS A 310 12.02 1.21 31.09
CA CYS A 310 12.26 2.65 31.13
C CYS A 310 10.97 3.49 31.08
N VAL A 311 10.96 4.62 31.79
CA VAL A 311 9.91 5.65 31.70
C VAL A 311 10.39 6.77 30.77
N ILE A 312 9.50 7.30 29.94
CA ILE A 312 9.79 8.44 29.05
C ILE A 312 9.11 9.71 29.57
N THR A 313 9.78 10.85 29.44
CA THR A 313 9.22 12.18 29.74
C THR A 313 8.61 12.84 28.50
N ALA A 314 7.70 13.81 28.71
CA ALA A 314 7.03 14.49 27.61
C ALA A 314 7.98 15.28 26.69
N ASP A 315 9.09 15.80 27.23
CA ASP A 315 10.14 16.46 26.45
C ASP A 315 10.91 15.51 25.53
N ALA A 316 11.16 14.27 25.98
CA ALA A 316 11.70 13.24 25.10
C ALA A 316 10.68 12.92 24.00
N GLY A 317 9.40 12.72 24.35
CA GLY A 317 8.33 12.52 23.38
C GLY A 317 8.25 13.63 22.33
N TYR A 318 8.32 14.89 22.75
CA TYR A 318 8.36 16.06 21.88
C TYR A 318 9.63 16.10 21.01
N GLY A 319 10.79 15.80 21.60
CA GLY A 319 12.06 15.71 20.87
C GLY A 319 12.02 14.67 19.75
N ILE A 320 11.44 13.50 20.03
CA ILE A 320 11.25 12.41 19.05
C ILE A 320 10.29 12.87 17.94
N ALA A 321 9.11 13.36 18.32
CA ALA A 321 8.08 13.83 17.40
C ALA A 321 8.58 14.93 16.44
N THR A 322 9.48 15.80 16.92
CA THR A 322 10.07 16.87 16.12
C THR A 322 11.36 16.48 15.38
N GLY A 323 11.89 15.27 15.63
CA GLY A 323 13.19 14.83 15.09
C GLY A 323 14.40 15.51 15.72
N LYS A 324 14.21 16.29 16.80
CA LYS A 324 15.28 16.93 17.58
C LYS A 324 16.02 15.94 18.47
N MET A 325 15.45 14.76 18.68
CA MET A 325 16.04 13.70 19.50
C MET A 325 16.04 12.41 18.70
N LYS A 326 17.24 11.92 18.38
CA LYS A 326 17.47 10.59 17.83
C LYS A 326 17.67 9.59 18.97
N PRO A 327 17.60 8.28 18.68
CA PRO A 327 17.93 7.25 19.66
C PRO A 327 19.29 7.52 20.37
N GLN A 328 20.35 7.89 19.65
CA GLN A 328 21.66 8.15 20.28
C GLN A 328 21.69 9.39 21.20
N ASP A 329 20.73 10.31 21.09
CA ASP A 329 20.73 11.58 21.83
C ASP A 329 20.12 11.45 23.25
N ARG A 330 19.66 10.25 23.61
CA ARG A 330 18.96 9.97 24.87
C ARG A 330 19.78 10.32 26.11
N ALA A 331 19.14 11.04 27.02
CA ALA A 331 19.63 11.23 28.38
C ALA A 331 18.83 10.36 29.37
N PHE A 332 19.51 9.90 30.42
CA PHE A 332 18.91 9.07 31.47
C PHE A 332 19.18 9.65 32.85
N TYR A 333 18.21 9.53 33.77
CA TYR A 333 18.37 9.83 35.20
C TYR A 333 17.55 8.86 36.07
N ARG A 334 17.91 8.72 37.35
CA ARG A 334 17.24 7.83 38.30
C ARG A 334 16.14 8.57 39.06
N ARG A 335 14.98 7.93 39.27
CA ARG A 335 13.81 8.50 39.96
C ARG A 335 14.01 8.76 41.47
N LYS A 336 14.95 8.09 42.14
CA LYS A 336 15.16 8.22 43.61
C LYS A 336 16.02 9.42 44.02
N LYS A 337 15.38 10.33 44.77
CA LYS A 337 15.88 11.44 45.63
C LYS A 337 17.29 11.99 45.35
N GLY A 338 17.32 13.10 44.61
CA GLY A 338 18.27 14.21 44.82
C GLY A 338 19.74 13.97 44.48
N LYS A 339 20.14 12.79 44.00
CA LYS A 339 21.49 12.58 43.50
C LYS A 339 21.50 12.78 41.99
N ILE A 340 22.25 13.79 41.56
CA ILE A 340 22.67 14.01 40.17
C ILE A 340 23.13 12.66 39.61
N PRO A 341 22.78 12.31 38.36
CA PRO A 341 23.31 11.11 37.74
C PRO A 341 24.84 11.13 37.81
N ASP A 342 25.41 10.17 38.54
CA ASP A 342 26.85 9.92 38.53
C ASP A 342 27.25 9.66 37.07
N ASP A 343 28.34 10.27 36.61
CA ASP A 343 28.84 10.16 35.23
C ASP A 343 29.17 8.69 34.87
N ASN A 344 29.16 7.77 35.84
CA ASN A 344 29.20 6.32 35.65
C ASN A 344 27.90 5.65 35.16
N HIS A 345 26.78 6.37 35.05
CA HIS A 345 25.53 5.84 34.45
C HIS A 345 25.52 5.98 32.92
N HIS A 346 26.65 6.38 32.34
CA HIS A 346 26.79 6.54 30.92
C HIS A 346 26.84 5.17 30.23
N THR A 347 25.94 5.04 29.26
CA THR A 347 25.87 3.96 28.27
C THR A 347 25.53 2.60 28.85
N MET A 348 24.24 2.25 28.81
CA MET A 348 23.91 0.85 28.54
C MET A 348 24.66 0.49 27.27
N LYS A 349 25.45 -0.59 27.27
CA LYS A 349 26.04 -1.09 26.01
C LYS A 349 24.87 -1.49 25.12
N THR A 350 24.48 -0.59 24.23
CA THR A 350 23.36 -0.83 23.33
C THR A 350 23.89 -1.54 22.10
N PRO A 351 23.33 -2.71 21.72
CA PRO A 351 23.67 -3.34 20.45
C PRO A 351 23.44 -2.38 19.29
N ASP A 352 24.21 -2.53 18.21
CA ASP A 352 23.96 -1.76 16.99
C ASP A 352 22.55 -2.03 16.48
N HIS A 353 21.88 -0.95 16.08
CA HIS A 353 20.49 -0.96 15.59
C HIS A 353 19.46 -1.53 16.57
N TRP A 354 19.75 -1.56 17.87
CA TRP A 354 18.84 -2.12 18.88
C TRP A 354 17.41 -1.60 18.74
N ASN A 355 17.24 -0.32 18.46
CA ASN A 355 15.95 0.36 18.35
C ASN A 355 15.13 0.02 17.09
N SER A 356 15.68 -0.68 16.09
CA SER A 356 15.01 -0.96 14.81
C SER A 356 14.39 -2.35 14.80
N MET A 357 13.07 -2.43 14.68
CA MET A 357 12.38 -3.73 14.62
C MET A 357 12.63 -4.44 13.29
N LYS A 358 12.90 -3.73 12.20
CA LYS A 358 13.31 -4.34 10.94
C LYS A 358 14.61 -5.15 11.11
N GLU A 359 15.59 -4.56 11.77
CA GLU A 359 16.88 -5.21 12.06
C GLU A 359 16.70 -6.38 13.05
N THR A 360 15.79 -6.26 14.02
CA THR A 360 15.42 -7.36 14.92
C THR A 360 14.78 -8.53 14.17
N VAL A 361 13.97 -8.26 13.13
CA VAL A 361 13.39 -9.29 12.25
C VAL A 361 14.47 -10.03 11.46
N GLU A 362 15.44 -9.32 10.88
CA GLU A 362 16.54 -9.92 10.12
C GLU A 362 17.39 -10.85 11.01
N LYS A 363 17.48 -10.56 12.30
CA LYS A 363 18.17 -11.39 13.31
C LYS A 363 17.28 -12.50 13.89
N ASN A 364 16.02 -12.62 13.46
CA ASN A 364 15.02 -13.54 13.98
C ASN A 364 14.88 -13.50 15.52
N GLN A 365 14.92 -12.29 16.08
CA GLN A 365 14.83 -12.05 17.51
C GLN A 365 13.38 -11.79 17.96
N GLU A 366 13.07 -12.27 19.15
CA GLU A 366 11.82 -11.97 19.84
C GLU A 366 11.97 -10.72 20.73
N ILE A 367 10.86 -10.05 20.99
CA ILE A 367 10.75 -8.88 21.87
C ILE A 367 9.59 -9.09 22.84
N PRO A 368 9.56 -8.38 23.98
CA PRO A 368 8.39 -8.41 24.85
C PRO A 368 7.16 -7.89 24.11
N ASN A 369 6.00 -8.42 24.46
CA ASN A 369 4.76 -7.83 23.98
C ASN A 369 4.60 -6.43 24.60
N ILE A 370 4.31 -5.44 23.77
CA ILE A 370 4.13 -4.05 24.21
C ILE A 370 2.63 -3.78 24.26
N ILE A 371 2.13 -3.42 25.44
CA ILE A 371 0.73 -3.06 25.65
C ILE A 371 0.62 -1.56 25.82
N LEU A 372 -0.21 -0.93 25.00
CA LEU A 372 -0.47 0.50 25.00
C LEU A 372 -1.81 0.84 25.63
N SER A 373 -1.88 1.98 26.29
CA SER A 373 -3.13 2.54 26.82
C SER A 373 -3.26 4.01 26.46
N PRO A 374 -4.49 4.51 26.25
CA PRO A 374 -4.71 5.89 25.85
C PRO A 374 -4.39 6.88 26.97
N PHE A 375 -4.17 8.14 26.59
CA PHE A 375 -4.09 9.25 27.54
C PHE A 375 -5.44 9.48 28.22
N LYS A 376 -5.39 9.82 29.51
CA LYS A 376 -6.60 10.09 30.30
C LYS A 376 -6.92 11.59 30.30
N LEU A 377 -7.74 12.03 29.36
CA LEU A 377 -8.17 13.42 29.33
C LEU A 377 -9.25 13.72 30.38
N PRO A 378 -9.26 14.93 30.97
CA PRO A 378 -8.32 16.05 30.76
C PRO A 378 -7.04 15.97 31.61
N GLU A 379 -6.93 14.99 32.51
CA GLU A 379 -5.91 14.93 33.57
C GLU A 379 -4.66 14.10 33.23
N ASP A 380 -4.20 14.14 31.98
CA ASP A 380 -2.97 13.44 31.58
C ASP A 380 -1.77 14.38 31.60
N GLY A 381 -0.94 14.25 32.65
CA GLY A 381 0.22 15.11 32.84
C GLY A 381 1.26 15.00 31.72
N TYR A 382 1.41 13.83 31.09
CA TYR A 382 2.34 13.66 29.98
C TYR A 382 1.84 14.38 28.73
N TRP A 383 0.56 14.17 28.37
CA TRP A 383 -0.02 14.82 27.20
C TRP A 383 -0.07 16.35 27.34
N LYS A 384 -0.50 16.84 28.50
CA LYS A 384 -0.56 18.28 28.78
C LYS A 384 0.81 18.95 28.63
N GLU A 385 1.87 18.32 29.11
CA GLU A 385 3.23 18.84 28.97
C GLU A 385 3.69 18.82 27.50
N PHE A 386 3.35 17.77 26.74
CA PHE A 386 3.61 17.72 25.31
C PHE A 386 2.91 18.87 24.54
N GLU A 387 1.66 19.18 24.89
CA GLU A 387 0.93 20.31 24.32
C GLU A 387 1.60 21.66 24.65
N ILE A 388 2.05 21.85 25.90
CA ILE A 388 2.80 23.04 26.32
C ILE A 388 4.07 23.21 25.48
N LEU A 389 4.85 22.14 25.30
CA LEU A 389 6.08 22.16 24.49
C LEU A 389 5.78 22.46 23.02
N THR A 390 4.72 21.87 22.48
CA THR A 390 4.26 22.13 21.10
C THR A 390 3.87 23.58 20.91
N ASN A 391 3.13 24.17 21.86
CA ASN A 391 2.73 25.58 21.81
C ASN A 391 3.93 26.52 21.95
N LYS A 392 4.92 26.15 22.77
CA LYS A 392 6.10 26.98 23.03
C LYS A 392 7.14 26.92 21.92
N HIS A 393 7.34 25.75 21.31
CA HIS A 393 8.47 25.47 20.42
C HIS A 393 8.05 25.11 18.98
N GLY A 394 6.75 25.03 18.72
CA GLY A 394 6.17 24.71 17.42
C GLY A 394 5.85 23.22 17.25
N PRO A 395 4.95 22.88 16.31
CA PRO A 395 4.59 21.50 15.97
C PRO A 395 5.73 20.75 15.27
N PRO A 396 5.60 19.41 15.10
CA PRO A 396 6.45 18.64 14.21
C PRO A 396 6.63 19.31 12.84
N GLY A 397 7.86 19.22 12.31
CA GLY A 397 8.22 19.79 11.01
C GLY A 397 7.65 19.00 9.82
N ARG A 398 8.10 19.36 8.62
CA ARG A 398 7.78 18.64 7.38
C ARG A 398 8.19 17.16 7.48
N ASN A 399 7.40 16.27 6.89
CA ASN A 399 7.51 14.81 6.91
C ASN A 399 7.34 14.15 8.29
N ARG A 400 6.89 14.89 9.31
CA ARG A 400 6.73 14.36 10.67
C ARG A 400 5.31 14.53 11.18
N ILE A 401 4.70 13.44 11.63
CA ILE A 401 3.34 13.42 12.16
C ILE A 401 3.37 12.89 13.58
N ALA A 402 2.85 13.65 14.54
CA ALA A 402 2.64 13.20 15.91
C ALA A 402 1.20 12.73 16.09
N ILE A 403 1.02 11.52 16.58
CA ILE A 403 -0.29 10.88 16.79
C ILE A 403 -0.44 10.56 18.28
N PRO A 404 -1.26 11.32 19.03
CA PRO A 404 -1.58 10.95 20.40
C PRO A 404 -2.63 9.84 20.43
N TYR A 405 -2.42 8.84 21.29
CA TYR A 405 -3.42 7.81 21.54
C TYR A 405 -4.51 8.34 22.48
N ILE A 406 -5.54 8.94 21.89
CA ILE A 406 -6.69 9.50 22.60
C ILE A 406 -7.95 8.87 22.00
N LEU A 407 -8.79 8.27 22.84
CA LEU A 407 -10.08 7.71 22.41
C LEU A 407 -11.20 8.75 22.55
N PRO A 408 -12.20 8.78 21.64
CA PRO A 408 -13.32 9.71 21.73
C PRO A 408 -14.14 9.54 23.02
N GLU A 409 -14.56 10.65 23.63
CA GLU A 409 -15.25 10.72 24.94
C GLU A 409 -16.49 9.80 25.07
N LYS A 410 -17.21 9.54 23.97
CA LYS A 410 -18.43 8.71 23.97
C LYS A 410 -18.20 7.21 24.13
N ARG A 411 -16.94 6.72 24.15
CA ARG A 411 -16.59 5.31 24.35
C ARG A 411 -15.93 5.05 25.71
N ILE A 412 -15.92 6.05 26.60
CA ILE A 412 -15.32 6.00 27.93
C ILE A 412 -16.38 5.60 28.96
N SER A 413 -16.93 4.39 28.84
CA SER A 413 -17.55 3.72 29.99
C SER A 413 -16.72 2.48 30.26
N ASP A 414 -16.03 2.51 31.39
CA ASP A 414 -15.00 1.58 31.86
C ASP A 414 -13.64 1.77 31.19
N SER A 415 -12.78 2.48 31.94
CA SER A 415 -11.35 2.57 31.71
C SER A 415 -10.73 1.26 31.21
N SER A 416 -9.73 1.38 30.31
CA SER A 416 -8.65 0.39 30.06
C SER A 416 -8.69 -0.48 28.80
N GLU A 417 -9.14 0.02 27.64
CA GLU A 417 -8.78 -0.66 26.38
C GLU A 417 -7.26 -0.54 26.16
N ARG A 418 -6.58 -1.52 26.73
CA ARG A 418 -5.17 -1.81 26.57
C ARG A 418 -5.06 -2.64 25.31
N VAL A 419 -4.33 -2.13 24.33
CA VAL A 419 -4.19 -2.78 23.04
C VAL A 419 -2.74 -3.20 22.85
N PRO A 420 -2.48 -4.40 22.30
CA PRO A 420 -1.13 -4.75 21.88
C PRO A 420 -0.64 -3.78 20.80
N PHE A 421 0.63 -3.41 20.85
CA PHE A 421 1.21 -2.44 19.91
C PHE A 421 1.15 -2.93 18.47
N TYR A 422 1.27 -4.24 18.23
CA TYR A 422 1.10 -4.80 16.88
C TYR A 422 -0.30 -4.57 16.29
N VAL A 423 -1.34 -4.37 17.12
CA VAL A 423 -2.68 -4.01 16.66
C VAL A 423 -2.72 -2.56 16.20
N VAL A 424 -1.99 -1.68 16.90
CA VAL A 424 -1.82 -0.27 16.52
C VAL A 424 -1.04 -0.16 15.20
N THR A 425 0.06 -0.90 15.06
CA THR A 425 0.85 -0.91 13.81
C THR A 425 0.01 -1.46 12.66
N LEU A 426 -0.79 -2.51 12.88
CA LEU A 426 -1.72 -3.03 11.88
C LEU A 426 -2.76 -1.98 11.44
N ALA A 427 -3.43 -1.33 12.38
CA ALA A 427 -4.44 -0.33 12.08
C ALA A 427 -3.84 0.86 11.31
N LEU A 428 -2.63 1.32 11.70
CA LEU A 428 -1.90 2.35 10.97
C LEU A 428 -1.52 1.88 9.55
N SER A 429 -0.99 0.66 9.43
CA SER A 429 -0.62 0.09 8.14
C SER A 429 -1.79 0.03 7.17
N LEU A 430 -2.99 -0.30 7.66
CA LEU A 430 -4.22 -0.31 6.86
C LEU A 430 -4.61 1.11 6.43
N ALA A 431 -4.54 2.08 7.34
CA ALA A 431 -4.83 3.48 7.02
C ALA A 431 -3.88 4.04 5.94
N LEU A 432 -2.60 3.67 5.99
CA LEU A 432 -1.59 4.08 5.01
C LEU A 432 -1.67 3.32 3.68
N PHE A 433 -2.33 2.15 3.64
CA PHE A 433 -2.37 1.27 2.46
C PHE A 433 -2.86 1.94 1.17
N PHE A 434 -3.74 2.92 1.30
CA PHE A 434 -4.28 3.68 0.15
C PHE A 434 -3.72 5.10 0.03
N SER A 435 -2.71 5.44 0.84
CA SER A 435 -1.99 6.72 0.77
C SER A 435 -0.72 6.58 -0.06
N ARG A 436 -0.14 7.71 -0.51
CA ARG A 436 1.17 7.69 -1.18
C ARG A 436 2.34 7.41 -0.23
N PHE A 437 2.09 7.38 1.09
CA PHE A 437 3.14 7.35 2.08
C PHE A 437 3.49 5.95 2.57
N THR A 438 4.78 5.75 2.77
CA THR A 438 5.35 4.74 3.65
C THR A 438 5.82 5.41 4.94
N ALA A 439 5.69 4.71 6.07
CA ALA A 439 6.00 5.27 7.36
C ALA A 439 7.15 4.56 8.07
N LYS A 440 8.05 5.36 8.65
CA LYS A 440 8.84 4.93 9.80
C LYS A 440 8.07 5.29 11.07
N LEU A 441 7.69 4.28 11.86
CA LEU A 441 6.89 4.48 13.06
C LEU A 441 7.78 4.56 14.30
N HIS A 442 7.78 5.70 14.98
CA HIS A 442 8.45 5.87 16.27
C HIS A 442 7.46 5.66 17.41
N LEU A 443 7.78 4.76 18.34
CA LEU A 443 7.00 4.62 19.58
C LEU A 443 7.61 5.49 20.69
N ALA A 444 6.83 6.46 21.14
CA ALA A 444 7.11 7.28 22.31
C ALA A 444 6.17 6.89 23.46
N ALA A 445 6.57 5.85 24.20
CA ALA A 445 5.83 5.31 25.33
C ALA A 445 6.77 4.85 26.44
N CYS A 446 6.23 4.74 27.66
CA CYS A 446 6.88 4.02 28.73
C CYS A 446 6.95 2.53 28.37
N LEU A 447 8.04 1.85 28.74
CA LEU A 447 8.22 0.41 28.51
C LEU A 447 8.60 -0.29 29.82
N GLY A 448 7.98 0.16 30.92
CA GLY A 448 8.13 -0.46 32.23
C GLY A 448 7.60 -1.89 32.25
N ASP A 449 8.24 -2.76 33.05
CA ASP A 449 7.78 -4.12 33.27
C ASP A 449 6.49 -4.13 34.12
N ARG A 450 5.41 -4.73 33.59
CA ARG A 450 4.10 -4.82 34.25
C ARG A 450 3.63 -6.25 34.52
N SER A 451 4.41 -7.28 34.20
CA SER A 451 3.94 -8.66 34.38
C SER A 451 3.65 -8.94 35.86
N ALA A 452 2.38 -9.23 36.14
CA ALA A 452 1.85 -9.38 37.50
C ALA A 452 2.39 -10.67 38.11
N GLY A 453 3.46 -10.58 38.90
CA GLY A 453 4.00 -11.69 39.69
C GLY A 453 5.13 -12.50 39.04
N GLN A 454 5.46 -12.26 37.77
CA GLN A 454 6.68 -12.78 37.13
C GLN A 454 7.44 -11.60 36.53
N LYS A 455 8.62 -11.27 37.07
CA LYS A 455 9.50 -10.29 36.39
C LYS A 455 10.07 -10.96 35.14
N LEU A 456 10.01 -10.27 34.00
CA LEU A 456 10.72 -10.74 32.80
C LEU A 456 12.22 -10.88 33.12
N ASP A 457 12.84 -11.94 32.61
CA ASP A 457 14.27 -12.18 32.85
C ASP A 457 15.11 -11.05 32.26
N LYS A 458 15.73 -10.26 33.14
CA LYS A 458 16.53 -9.09 32.77
C LYS A 458 17.76 -9.44 31.96
N GLU A 459 18.38 -10.59 32.21
CA GLU A 459 19.55 -11.02 31.44
C GLU A 459 19.15 -11.39 30.01
N TYR A 460 17.97 -11.99 29.84
CA TYR A 460 17.41 -12.27 28.53
C TYR A 460 17.01 -10.99 27.79
N LEU A 461 16.32 -10.06 28.46
CA LEU A 461 15.97 -8.75 27.89
C LEU A 461 17.20 -7.96 27.44
N ALA A 462 18.29 -7.99 28.23
CA ALA A 462 19.53 -7.31 27.89
C ALA A 462 20.27 -7.90 26.68
N LYS A 463 19.97 -9.16 26.29
CA LYS A 463 20.52 -9.79 25.07
C LYS A 463 19.79 -9.35 23.80
N GLN A 464 18.54 -8.92 23.91
CA GLN A 464 17.68 -8.59 22.76
C GLN A 464 17.71 -7.10 22.43
N TYR A 465 17.82 -6.26 23.47
CA TYR A 465 17.60 -4.83 23.36
C TYR A 465 18.26 -4.12 24.55
N ALA A 466 18.32 -2.79 24.54
CA ALA A 466 18.75 -2.06 25.73
C ALA A 466 17.73 -2.27 26.86
N CYS A 467 18.14 -2.91 27.96
CA CYS A 467 17.29 -3.10 29.14
C CYS A 467 17.79 -2.23 30.29
N SER A 468 16.98 -1.27 30.72
CA SER A 468 17.36 -0.34 31.79
C SER A 468 17.30 -0.95 33.18
N ILE A 469 18.22 -0.49 34.03
CA ILE A 469 18.16 -0.71 35.47
C ILE A 469 16.81 -0.14 35.99
N GLU A 470 16.28 -0.69 37.07
CA GLU A 470 15.02 -0.21 37.65
C GLU A 470 15.06 1.30 37.96
N GLU A 471 13.92 1.96 37.77
CA GLU A 471 13.69 3.38 38.10
C GLU A 471 14.44 4.41 37.23
N ILE A 472 14.79 4.04 35.98
CA ILE A 472 15.38 4.96 35.00
C ILE A 472 14.31 5.72 34.23
N ILE A 473 14.52 7.04 34.11
CA ILE A 473 13.73 7.95 33.30
C ILE A 473 14.59 8.45 32.14
N MET A 474 14.05 8.34 30.92
CA MET A 474 14.60 8.88 29.68
C MET A 474 14.03 10.27 29.41
N CYS A 475 14.92 11.23 29.13
CA CYS A 475 14.58 12.61 28.79
C CYS A 475 15.42 13.17 27.63
N SER A 476 15.07 14.36 27.19
CA SER A 476 15.84 15.16 26.24
C SER A 476 17.16 15.64 26.86
N PRO A 477 18.27 15.64 26.09
CA PRO A 477 19.57 16.09 26.60
C PRO A 477 19.58 17.56 27.06
N ASP A 478 18.69 18.40 26.53
CA ASP A 478 18.59 19.80 26.96
C ASP A 478 18.05 19.94 28.39
N ILE A 479 17.14 19.04 28.79
CA ILE A 479 16.69 18.95 30.19
C ILE A 479 17.81 18.40 31.07
N LYS A 480 18.60 17.42 30.60
CA LYS A 480 19.77 16.96 31.37
C LYS A 480 20.76 18.10 31.62
N LYS A 481 21.00 18.97 30.65
CA LYS A 481 21.85 20.18 30.82
C LYS A 481 21.24 21.14 31.85
N MET A 482 19.94 21.40 31.77
CA MET A 482 19.22 22.25 32.72
C MET A 482 19.27 21.70 34.15
N LEU A 483 19.02 20.39 34.33
CA LEU A 483 19.09 19.72 35.64
C LEU A 483 20.52 19.69 36.19
N LYS A 484 21.54 19.48 35.34
CA LYS A 484 22.95 19.59 35.75
C LYS A 484 23.28 21.02 36.20
N TRP A 485 22.80 22.05 35.50
CA TRP A 485 23.00 23.46 35.88
C TRP A 485 22.33 23.81 37.21
N PHE A 486 21.06 23.45 37.41
CA PHE A 486 20.36 23.65 38.69
C PHE A 486 21.07 22.94 39.84
N ALA A 487 21.58 21.74 39.62
CA ALA A 487 22.27 21.01 40.68
C ALA A 487 23.68 21.55 40.97
N SER A 488 24.30 22.31 40.04
CA SER A 488 25.58 23.00 40.27
C SER A 488 25.43 24.39 40.90
N GLU A 489 24.25 25.03 40.81
CA GLU A 489 24.02 26.34 41.42
C GLU A 489 23.43 26.26 42.85
N TYR A 490 22.87 25.11 43.23
CA TYR A 490 22.13 24.94 44.49
C TYR A 490 22.60 23.76 45.37
N CYS A 491 23.75 23.16 45.06
CA CYS A 491 24.50 22.23 45.92
C CYS A 491 25.96 22.68 45.95
#